data_AF-A0A1E3Q3X0-F1
#
_entry.id   AF-A0A1E3Q3X0-F1
#
_cell.length_a   1.000
_cell.length_b   1.000
_cell.length_c   1.000
_cell.angle_alpha   90.00
_cell.angle_beta   90.00
_cell.angle_gamma   90.00
#
_symmetry.space_group_name_H-M   'P 1'
#
loop_
_entity.id
_entity.type
_entity.pdbx_description
1 polymer ?
#
loop_
_entity_poly.entity_id
_entity_poly.type
_entity_poly.pdbx_seq_one_letter_code
_entity_poly.pdbx_strand_id
1 'polypeptide(L)'
;MSAFKPALKTTTSNAPPITSVADSSGQPIPIESLLPNGDISPSPRKKTKSVSFHEDTKPPSEEHPTMAGRANLTSLGDPSSREEYAFLLLDYAMVVVPLASVHAVLDVLVYRQYQQALIFGDLAQRALVALAVLFVLHSTVHPTHSSIGIQMILMFVAIVLGTYLVHAATMNDYFAVMKQAPPLGTLLVWLAVELDYYWSIVAAVTVGFIAWCLRV
;
A
#
# COMPACT_ATOMS: atom_id res chain seq x y z
N MET A 1 61.71 -19.10 2.57
CA MET A 1 61.17 -20.03 1.56
C MET A 1 59.74 -19.59 1.26
N SER A 2 59.62 -18.67 0.30
CA SER A 2 58.97 -18.87 -1.04
C SER A 2 57.45 -19.00 -0.94
N ALA A 3 56.68 -17.91 -1.09
CA ALA A 3 56.33 -17.28 -2.38
C ALA A 3 55.57 -18.24 -3.32
N PHE A 4 54.26 -18.05 -3.43
CA PHE A 4 53.53 -18.42 -4.64
C PHE A 4 52.48 -17.36 -4.96
N LYS A 5 52.84 -16.53 -5.94
CA LYS A 5 52.03 -15.58 -6.67
C LYS A 5 51.90 -16.18 -8.07
N PRO A 6 50.72 -16.25 -8.68
CA PRO A 6 50.65 -16.25 -10.13
C PRO A 6 50.00 -14.96 -10.62
N ALA A 7 50.77 -14.27 -11.46
CA ALA A 7 50.36 -13.10 -12.22
C ALA A 7 49.94 -13.52 -13.64
N LEU A 8 49.08 -12.69 -14.22
CA LEU A 8 48.91 -12.39 -15.65
C LEU A 8 48.17 -13.40 -16.54
N LYS A 9 47.07 -12.91 -17.13
CA LYS A 9 47.06 -12.65 -18.58
C LYS A 9 46.10 -11.52 -18.94
N THR A 10 46.70 -10.49 -19.52
CA THR A 10 46.13 -9.42 -20.33
C THR A 10 45.53 -9.99 -21.62
N THR A 11 44.26 -9.70 -21.90
CA THR A 11 43.73 -9.70 -23.27
C THR A 11 43.22 -8.30 -23.58
N THR A 12 44.11 -7.52 -24.17
CA THR A 12 43.79 -6.39 -25.04
C THR A 12 43.07 -6.95 -26.26
N SER A 13 41.82 -6.56 -26.49
CA SER A 13 41.18 -6.67 -27.80
C SER A 13 40.56 -5.33 -28.15
N ASN A 14 41.21 -4.68 -29.11
CA ASN A 14 40.79 -3.45 -29.76
C ASN A 14 39.46 -3.65 -30.51
N ALA A 15 38.53 -2.71 -30.34
CA ALA A 15 37.60 -2.32 -31.40
C ALA A 15 37.15 -0.85 -31.21
N PRO A 16 36.84 -0.13 -32.31
CA PRO A 16 37.16 1.29 -32.55
C PRO A 16 36.09 2.31 -32.08
N PRO A 17 36.35 3.63 -32.22
CA PRO A 17 35.54 4.70 -31.64
C PRO A 17 34.34 5.07 -32.52
N ILE A 18 33.23 5.44 -31.89
CA ILE A 18 32.07 6.06 -32.53
C ILE A 18 31.75 7.30 -31.69
N THR A 19 32.48 8.40 -31.87
CA THR A 19 32.04 9.58 -32.62
C THR A 19 30.53 9.79 -32.61
N SER A 20 30.12 10.84 -31.90
CA SER A 20 29.05 11.77 -32.29
C SER A 20 27.86 11.20 -33.07
N VAL A 21 26.72 11.08 -32.42
CA VAL A 21 25.44 11.34 -33.09
C VAL A 21 25.01 12.73 -32.64
N ALA A 22 25.36 13.70 -33.48
CA ALA A 22 24.70 14.99 -33.54
C ALA A 22 23.28 14.76 -34.07
N ASP A 23 22.29 15.31 -33.39
CA ASP A 23 20.99 15.54 -33.99
C ASP A 23 21.10 16.69 -35.00
N SER A 24 20.43 16.52 -36.14
CA SER A 24 20.32 17.48 -37.23
C SER A 24 19.35 18.61 -36.85
N SER A 25 19.67 19.33 -35.76
CA SER A 25 18.98 20.57 -35.39
C SER A 25 19.79 21.53 -34.50
N GLY A 26 20.92 21.12 -33.91
CA GLY A 26 21.98 22.03 -33.48
C GLY A 26 21.59 23.21 -32.57
N GLN A 27 20.78 23.00 -31.53
CA GLN A 27 20.64 23.99 -30.44
C GLN A 27 20.49 23.32 -29.05
N PRO A 28 21.18 23.86 -28.02
CA PRO A 28 20.96 23.47 -26.62
C PRO A 28 19.61 24.02 -26.14
N ILE A 29 18.86 23.25 -25.34
CA ILE A 29 17.63 23.74 -24.70
C ILE A 29 17.96 24.11 -23.25
N PRO A 30 17.99 25.41 -22.89
CA PRO A 30 18.15 25.86 -21.52
C PRO A 30 16.82 25.79 -20.75
N ILE A 31 16.94 25.47 -19.47
CA ILE A 31 15.94 25.72 -18.44
C ILE A 31 15.66 27.24 -18.39
N GLU A 32 14.43 27.64 -18.05
CA GLU A 32 14.06 29.01 -17.66
C GLU A 32 13.60 29.96 -18.79
N SER A 33 12.38 29.76 -19.31
CA SER A 33 11.52 30.87 -19.77
C SER A 33 10.09 30.39 -19.99
N LEU A 34 9.12 31.26 -19.70
CA LEU A 34 7.65 31.07 -19.75
C LEU A 34 6.97 30.62 -18.44
N LEU A 35 7.35 31.26 -17.33
CA LEU A 35 6.34 31.73 -16.36
C LEU A 35 5.55 32.90 -16.98
N PRO A 36 4.23 32.96 -16.75
CA PRO A 36 3.55 34.23 -16.55
C PRO A 36 3.42 34.50 -15.05
N ASN A 37 4.06 35.58 -14.63
CA ASN A 37 3.91 36.25 -13.35
C ASN A 37 2.45 36.61 -13.05
N GLY A 38 2.13 36.61 -11.75
CA GLY A 38 1.37 37.65 -11.04
C GLY A 38 -0.02 38.02 -11.55
N ASP A 39 -1.04 37.86 -10.71
CA ASP A 39 -1.41 38.95 -9.79
C ASP A 39 -2.82 38.80 -9.16
N ILE A 40 -2.86 38.97 -7.83
CA ILE A 40 -3.79 39.83 -7.06
C ILE A 40 -5.28 39.39 -6.86
N SER A 41 -5.56 39.04 -5.59
CA SER A 41 -6.82 39.07 -4.77
C SER A 41 -7.70 40.34 -4.99
N PRO A 42 -9.00 40.50 -4.58
CA PRO A 42 -9.72 39.86 -3.46
C PRO A 42 -11.26 39.61 -3.58
N SER A 43 -11.81 38.92 -2.57
CA SER A 43 -13.22 38.96 -2.09
C SER A 43 -13.66 40.42 -1.78
N PRO A 44 -14.96 40.86 -1.68
CA PRO A 44 -16.07 40.17 -0.97
C PRO A 44 -17.53 40.44 -1.46
N ARG A 45 -18.51 39.63 -1.02
CA ARG A 45 -19.89 40.14 -0.83
C ARG A 45 -20.72 39.35 0.18
N LYS A 46 -21.16 40.08 1.21
CA LYS A 46 -22.18 39.74 2.22
C LYS A 46 -23.60 39.88 1.63
N LYS A 47 -24.58 39.09 2.11
CA LYS A 47 -25.93 39.49 2.61
C LYS A 47 -26.85 38.26 2.79
N THR A 48 -27.27 37.95 4.03
CA THR A 48 -28.65 38.12 4.58
C THR A 48 -29.48 36.82 4.45
N LYS A 49 -29.74 36.03 5.51
CA LYS A 49 -30.62 36.15 6.70
C LYS A 49 -32.13 35.97 6.41
N SER A 50 -32.66 34.81 6.78
CA SER A 50 -34.06 34.51 7.20
C SER A 50 -34.10 33.04 7.66
N VAL A 51 -33.98 32.69 8.94
CA VAL A 51 -35.02 32.63 10.00
C VAL A 51 -36.40 32.20 9.49
N SER A 52 -36.77 30.95 9.80
CA SER A 52 -38.13 30.59 10.23
C SER A 52 -38.04 29.42 11.22
N PHE A 53 -38.87 29.51 12.24
CA PHE A 53 -38.88 28.81 13.51
C PHE A 53 -40.16 27.98 13.53
N HIS A 54 -40.11 26.70 13.86
CA HIS A 54 -41.29 25.96 14.32
C HIS A 54 -40.88 25.06 15.48
N GLU A 55 -41.44 25.40 16.63
CA GLU A 55 -41.37 24.69 17.90
C GLU A 55 -42.78 24.14 18.12
N ASP A 56 -42.90 22.83 18.33
CA ASP A 56 -44.11 22.23 18.90
C ASP A 56 -43.71 21.11 19.88
N THR A 57 -44.15 21.32 21.13
CA THR A 57 -44.09 20.48 22.34
C THR A 57 -45.26 19.46 22.28
N LYS A 58 -45.28 18.21 22.80
CA LYS A 58 -45.02 17.64 24.14
C LYS A 58 -45.43 16.11 24.13
N PRO A 59 -44.91 15.21 25.01
CA PRO A 59 -45.35 13.79 25.22
C PRO A 59 -46.28 13.63 26.48
N PRO A 60 -46.54 12.47 27.18
CA PRO A 60 -46.28 11.01 27.02
C PRO A 60 -47.46 10.03 27.43
N SER A 61 -47.32 8.69 27.25
CA SER A 61 -47.71 7.55 28.17
C SER A 61 -47.87 6.20 27.40
N GLU A 62 -47.07 5.16 27.72
CA GLU A 62 -47.40 3.84 28.33
C GLU A 62 -48.29 2.92 27.45
N GLU A 63 -48.02 1.65 27.12
CA GLU A 63 -47.46 0.51 27.89
C GLU A 63 -47.22 -0.73 26.97
N HIS A 64 -46.54 -1.75 27.51
CA HIS A 64 -46.50 -3.19 27.14
C HIS A 64 -45.31 -3.78 26.34
N PRO A 65 -44.42 -4.56 27.00
CA PRO A 65 -43.37 -5.36 26.37
C PRO A 65 -43.74 -6.85 26.37
N THR A 66 -44.21 -7.42 25.25
CA THR A 66 -44.30 -8.90 25.14
C THR A 66 -44.31 -9.35 23.68
N MET A 67 -43.41 -10.29 23.34
CA MET A 67 -43.40 -11.15 22.15
C MET A 67 -42.95 -10.54 20.80
N ALA A 68 -41.66 -10.20 20.68
CA ALA A 68 -40.99 -10.10 19.37
C ALA A 68 -39.74 -10.99 19.28
N GLY A 69 -39.72 -12.10 20.01
CA GLY A 69 -38.58 -13.03 20.09
C GLY A 69 -38.58 -14.16 19.04
N ARG A 70 -39.27 -14.05 17.90
CA ARG A 70 -39.42 -15.21 17.00
C ARG A 70 -39.69 -14.96 15.51
N ALA A 71 -39.27 -13.82 14.97
CA ALA A 71 -39.28 -13.58 13.54
C ALA A 71 -38.02 -12.81 13.15
N ASN A 72 -36.95 -13.51 12.78
CA ASN A 72 -35.88 -13.00 11.90
C ASN A 72 -34.79 -14.06 11.59
N LEU A 73 -35.15 -15.35 11.44
CA LEU A 73 -34.26 -16.32 10.76
C LEU A 73 -34.75 -16.69 9.35
N THR A 74 -35.93 -16.18 8.94
CA THR A 74 -36.53 -16.46 7.63
C THR A 74 -36.52 -15.26 6.68
N SER A 75 -35.98 -14.11 7.11
CA SER A 75 -35.74 -12.92 6.26
C SER A 75 -34.36 -12.97 5.56
N LEU A 76 -33.81 -14.17 5.34
CA LEU A 76 -32.48 -14.38 4.73
C LEU A 76 -32.53 -14.50 3.19
N GLY A 77 -33.38 -13.71 2.52
CA GLY A 77 -33.58 -13.91 1.09
C GLY A 77 -34.34 -12.85 0.34
N ASP A 78 -34.26 -11.58 0.73
CA ASP A 78 -34.61 -10.51 -0.21
C ASP A 78 -33.58 -10.52 -1.36
N PRO A 79 -34.00 -10.62 -2.64
CA PRO A 79 -33.09 -10.52 -3.78
C PRO A 79 -32.18 -9.28 -3.73
N SER A 80 -32.66 -8.16 -3.16
CA SER A 80 -31.88 -6.92 -3.04
C SER A 80 -30.60 -7.09 -2.21
N SER A 81 -30.68 -7.76 -1.05
CA SER A 81 -29.53 -7.97 -0.17
C SER A 81 -28.51 -8.92 -0.78
N ARG A 82 -28.95 -9.94 -1.53
CA ARG A 82 -28.04 -10.90 -2.19
C ARG A 82 -27.17 -10.23 -3.26
N GLU A 83 -27.76 -9.30 -4.01
CA GLU A 83 -27.03 -8.50 -5.00
C GLU A 83 -26.00 -7.59 -4.31
N GLU A 84 -26.39 -6.92 -3.22
CA GLU A 84 -25.48 -6.09 -2.40
C GLU A 84 -24.28 -6.90 -1.89
N TYR A 85 -24.50 -8.09 -1.34
CA TYR A 85 -23.39 -8.98 -0.92
C TYR A 85 -22.53 -9.44 -2.08
N ALA A 86 -23.10 -9.68 -3.27
CA ALA A 86 -22.35 -10.09 -4.44
C ALA A 86 -21.41 -8.97 -4.93
N PHE A 87 -21.88 -7.73 -4.96
CA PHE A 87 -21.04 -6.57 -5.30
C PHE A 87 -19.93 -6.36 -4.27
N LEU A 88 -20.26 -6.45 -2.98
CA LEU A 88 -19.27 -6.36 -1.89
C LEU A 88 -18.21 -7.45 -2.00
N LEU A 89 -18.63 -8.69 -2.23
CA LEU A 89 -17.70 -9.81 -2.34
C LEU A 89 -16.81 -9.69 -3.59
N LEU A 90 -17.33 -9.16 -4.68
CA LEU A 90 -16.56 -8.89 -5.90
C LEU A 90 -15.54 -7.77 -5.69
N ASP A 91 -15.93 -6.67 -5.05
CA ASP A 91 -15.05 -5.54 -4.72
C ASP A 91 -13.88 -6.00 -3.82
N TYR A 92 -14.18 -6.77 -2.78
CA TYR A 92 -13.16 -7.37 -1.92
C TYR A 92 -12.30 -8.39 -2.65
N ALA A 93 -12.89 -9.26 -3.49
CA ALA A 93 -12.14 -10.26 -4.24
C ALA A 93 -11.14 -9.62 -5.21
N MET A 94 -11.47 -8.46 -5.79
CA MET A 94 -10.56 -7.72 -6.68
C MET A 94 -9.27 -7.29 -5.99
N VAL A 95 -9.29 -7.05 -4.66
CA VAL A 95 -8.10 -6.69 -3.89
C VAL A 95 -7.46 -7.91 -3.23
N VAL A 96 -8.25 -8.78 -2.60
CA VAL A 96 -7.75 -9.90 -1.80
C VAL A 96 -7.12 -10.98 -2.65
N VAL A 97 -7.67 -11.30 -3.83
CA VAL A 97 -7.11 -12.33 -4.73
C VAL A 97 -5.70 -11.99 -5.21
N PRO A 98 -5.44 -10.79 -5.79
CA PRO A 98 -4.08 -10.44 -6.17
C PRO A 98 -3.14 -10.31 -4.96
N LEU A 99 -3.59 -9.78 -3.82
CA LEU A 99 -2.77 -9.74 -2.61
C LEU A 99 -2.36 -11.14 -2.12
N ALA A 100 -3.29 -12.08 -2.12
CA ALA A 100 -3.03 -13.48 -1.78
C ALA A 100 -2.01 -14.10 -2.74
N SER A 101 -2.09 -13.76 -4.03
CA SER A 101 -1.11 -14.21 -5.02
C SER A 101 0.30 -13.63 -4.74
N VAL A 102 0.41 -12.34 -4.42
CA VAL A 102 1.68 -11.70 -4.04
C VAL A 102 2.25 -12.35 -2.77
N HIS A 103 1.39 -12.64 -1.78
CA HIS A 103 1.79 -13.34 -0.57
C HIS A 103 2.41 -14.71 -0.87
N ALA A 104 1.72 -15.52 -1.66
CA ALA A 104 2.19 -16.84 -2.04
C ALA A 104 3.50 -16.80 -2.82
N VAL A 105 3.65 -15.84 -3.75
CA VAL A 105 4.88 -15.65 -4.52
C VAL A 105 6.03 -15.21 -3.61
N LEU A 106 5.81 -14.25 -2.70
CA LEU A 106 6.84 -13.81 -1.77
C LEU A 106 7.29 -14.94 -0.85
N ASP A 107 6.35 -15.77 -0.37
CA ASP A 107 6.68 -16.90 0.48
C ASP A 107 7.53 -17.93 -0.29
N VAL A 108 7.10 -18.32 -1.50
CA VAL A 108 7.89 -19.21 -2.37
C VAL A 108 9.27 -18.61 -2.67
N LEU A 109 9.35 -17.32 -2.99
CA LEU A 109 10.60 -16.65 -3.34
C LEU A 109 11.60 -16.73 -2.18
N VAL A 110 11.15 -16.43 -0.97
CA VAL A 110 11.96 -16.47 0.25
C VAL A 110 12.50 -17.89 0.50
N TYR A 111 11.65 -18.92 0.41
CA TYR A 111 12.13 -20.31 0.55
C TYR A 111 13.18 -20.69 -0.50
N ARG A 112 13.04 -20.19 -1.73
CA ARG A 112 13.97 -20.47 -2.82
C ARG A 112 15.28 -19.69 -2.71
N GLN A 113 15.24 -18.42 -2.30
CA GLN A 113 16.42 -17.58 -2.07
C GLN A 113 17.35 -18.15 -1.01
N TYR A 114 16.76 -18.83 -0.03
CA TYR A 114 17.45 -19.33 1.13
C TYR A 114 17.72 -20.84 1.04
N GLN A 115 17.25 -21.54 -0.01
CA GLN A 115 17.46 -22.97 -0.24
C GLN A 115 16.91 -23.89 0.89
N GLN A 116 15.75 -23.53 1.48
CA GLN A 116 15.09 -24.39 2.47
C GLN A 116 14.04 -25.33 1.87
N ALA A 117 13.81 -26.44 2.56
CA ALA A 117 12.75 -27.37 2.26
C ALA A 117 11.38 -26.74 2.61
N LEU A 118 10.50 -26.65 1.61
CA LEU A 118 9.14 -26.16 1.76
C LEU A 118 8.27 -27.20 2.47
N ILE A 119 7.77 -26.85 3.65
CA ILE A 119 6.71 -27.60 4.34
C ILE A 119 5.39 -26.94 3.98
N PHE A 120 4.64 -27.53 3.05
CA PHE A 120 3.40 -26.96 2.52
C PHE A 120 2.32 -26.73 3.59
N GLY A 121 2.30 -27.52 4.67
CA GLY A 121 1.37 -27.34 5.78
C GLY A 121 1.58 -26.02 6.53
N ASP A 122 2.83 -25.76 6.94
CA ASP A 122 3.17 -24.51 7.65
C ASP A 122 3.04 -23.28 6.75
N LEU A 123 3.25 -23.45 5.45
CA LEU A 123 3.03 -22.44 4.42
C LEU A 123 1.55 -22.07 4.34
N ALA A 124 0.67 -23.06 4.20
CA ALA A 124 -0.77 -22.84 4.12
C ALA A 124 -1.32 -22.16 5.39
N GLN A 125 -0.85 -22.57 6.57
CA GLN A 125 -1.26 -21.95 7.82
C GLN A 125 -0.83 -20.48 7.90
N ARG A 126 0.41 -20.16 7.54
CA ARG A 126 0.93 -18.78 7.53
C ARG A 126 0.20 -17.91 6.52
N ALA A 127 -0.03 -18.44 5.31
CA ALA A 127 -0.79 -17.75 4.27
C ALA A 127 -2.25 -17.49 4.71
N LEU A 128 -2.89 -18.43 5.39
CA LEU A 128 -4.25 -18.27 5.88
C LEU A 128 -4.33 -17.19 6.96
N VAL A 129 -3.40 -17.19 7.92
CA VAL A 129 -3.32 -16.14 8.95
C VAL A 129 -3.07 -14.77 8.31
N ALA A 130 -2.12 -14.67 7.38
CA ALA A 130 -1.84 -13.43 6.67
C ALA A 130 -3.07 -12.95 5.88
N LEU A 131 -3.78 -13.85 5.20
CA LEU A 131 -4.98 -13.54 4.43
C LEU A 131 -6.14 -13.08 5.33
N ALA A 132 -6.33 -13.71 6.49
CA ALA A 132 -7.31 -13.29 7.47
C ALA A 132 -6.98 -11.89 8.03
N VAL A 133 -5.70 -11.62 8.34
CA VAL A 133 -5.25 -10.29 8.79
C VAL A 133 -5.49 -9.24 7.70
N LEU A 134 -5.12 -9.53 6.45
CA LEU A 134 -5.34 -8.62 5.32
C LEU A 134 -6.82 -8.36 5.07
N PHE A 135 -7.67 -9.37 5.19
CA PHE A 135 -9.12 -9.24 5.05
C PHE A 135 -9.71 -8.30 6.12
N VAL A 136 -9.35 -8.50 7.38
CA VAL A 136 -9.80 -7.65 8.50
C VAL A 136 -9.28 -6.22 8.34
N LEU A 137 -8.00 -6.07 7.96
CA LEU A 137 -7.36 -4.78 7.80
C LEU A 137 -8.01 -3.98 6.67
N HIS A 138 -8.18 -4.58 5.51
CA HIS A 138 -8.86 -3.94 4.38
C HIS A 138 -10.31 -3.60 4.71
N SER A 139 -11.03 -4.51 5.38
CA SER A 139 -12.42 -4.25 5.79
C SER A 139 -12.57 -3.08 6.77
N THR A 140 -11.58 -2.88 7.64
CA THR A 140 -11.59 -1.78 8.62
C THR A 140 -11.21 -0.44 7.99
N VAL A 141 -10.28 -0.44 7.02
CA VAL A 141 -9.73 0.80 6.46
C VAL A 141 -10.56 1.33 5.28
N HIS A 142 -11.11 0.45 4.45
CA HIS A 142 -11.96 0.81 3.32
C HIS A 142 -13.09 1.83 3.64
N PRO A 143 -13.86 1.72 4.74
CA PRO A 143 -14.92 2.70 5.05
C PRO A 143 -14.39 4.09 5.45
N THR A 144 -13.09 4.25 5.70
CA THR A 144 -12.52 5.46 6.31
C THR A 144 -11.43 6.13 5.47
N HIS A 145 -11.16 5.63 4.26
CA HIS A 145 -10.14 6.17 3.34
C HIS A 145 -10.35 7.65 2.97
N SER A 146 -11.58 8.18 3.05
CA SER A 146 -11.88 9.56 2.67
C SER A 146 -11.28 10.63 3.58
N SER A 147 -10.73 10.27 4.75
CA SER A 147 -10.19 11.24 5.71
C SER A 147 -8.69 11.45 5.52
N ILE A 148 -8.28 12.71 5.33
CA ILE A 148 -6.86 13.09 5.19
C ILE A 148 -6.00 12.63 6.38
N GLY A 149 -6.59 12.56 7.58
CA GLY A 149 -5.90 12.08 8.78
C GLY A 149 -5.47 10.62 8.67
N ILE A 150 -6.32 9.75 8.09
CA ILE A 150 -5.97 8.34 7.90
C ILE A 150 -4.93 8.18 6.81
N GLN A 151 -5.01 8.94 5.73
CA GLN A 151 -3.99 8.91 4.68
C GLN A 151 -2.59 9.28 5.22
N MET A 152 -2.51 10.29 6.08
CA MET A 152 -1.25 10.66 6.75
C MET A 152 -0.73 9.53 7.65
N ILE A 153 -1.61 8.90 8.43
CA ILE A 153 -1.24 7.76 9.28
C ILE A 153 -0.75 6.60 8.43
N LEU A 154 -1.46 6.24 7.37
CA LEU A 154 -1.09 5.17 6.45
C LEU A 154 0.26 5.47 5.78
N MET A 155 0.54 6.72 5.43
CA MET A 155 1.86 7.14 4.93
C MET A 155 2.96 6.91 5.96
N PHE A 156 2.78 7.33 7.21
CA PHE A 156 3.77 7.07 8.27
C PHE A 156 3.97 5.58 8.51
N VAL A 157 2.88 4.80 8.54
CA VAL A 157 2.94 3.35 8.68
C VAL A 157 3.69 2.72 7.52
N ALA A 158 3.45 3.15 6.28
CA ALA A 158 4.17 2.66 5.10
C ALA A 158 5.68 2.98 5.16
N ILE A 159 6.05 4.18 5.63
CA ILE A 159 7.46 4.55 5.82
C ILE A 159 8.11 3.65 6.87
N VAL A 160 7.50 3.53 8.06
CA VAL A 160 8.05 2.72 9.16
C VAL A 160 8.13 1.25 8.75
N LEU A 161 7.09 0.71 8.13
CA LEU A 161 7.05 -0.67 7.66
C LEU A 161 8.09 -0.94 6.57
N GLY A 162 8.24 -0.02 5.62
CA GLY A 162 9.23 -0.09 4.55
C GLY A 162 10.67 -0.04 5.09
N THR A 163 10.96 0.89 6.00
CA THR A 163 12.27 0.96 6.66
C THR A 163 12.53 -0.27 7.53
N TYR A 164 11.52 -0.79 8.24
CA TYR A 164 11.63 -2.02 9.01
C TYR A 164 11.91 -3.24 8.13
N LEU A 165 11.27 -3.35 6.97
CA LEU A 165 11.53 -4.42 6.02
C LEU A 165 12.98 -4.41 5.53
N VAL A 166 13.51 -3.23 5.18
CA VAL A 166 14.93 -3.06 4.79
C VAL A 166 15.85 -3.46 5.94
N HIS A 167 15.58 -2.96 7.15
CA HIS A 167 16.39 -3.28 8.33
C HIS A 167 16.37 -4.78 8.64
N ALA A 168 15.20 -5.41 8.57
CA ALA A 168 15.03 -6.83 8.80
C ALA A 168 15.80 -7.66 7.78
N ALA A 169 15.83 -7.25 6.51
CA ALA A 169 16.59 -7.93 5.46
C ALA A 169 18.11 -7.93 5.71
N THR A 170 18.61 -6.93 6.43
CA THR A 170 20.05 -6.74 6.68
C THR A 170 20.53 -7.29 8.02
N MET A 171 19.74 -7.12 9.09
CA MET A 171 20.19 -7.36 10.47
C MET A 171 19.69 -8.66 11.10
N ASN A 172 18.62 -9.26 10.59
CA ASN A 172 18.03 -10.43 11.26
C ASN A 172 18.66 -11.74 10.82
N ASP A 173 18.69 -12.69 11.76
CA ASP A 173 19.00 -14.08 11.46
C ASP A 173 18.07 -14.61 10.37
N TYR A 174 18.66 -15.35 9.46
CA TYR A 174 18.04 -15.98 8.29
C TYR A 174 16.60 -16.51 8.54
N PHE A 175 16.36 -17.20 9.65
CA PHE A 175 15.03 -17.78 9.96
C PHE A 175 13.97 -16.75 10.35
N ALA A 176 14.37 -15.62 10.95
CA ALA A 176 13.46 -14.54 11.30
C ALA A 176 13.03 -13.77 10.04
N VAL A 177 13.95 -13.53 9.12
CA VAL A 177 13.64 -12.91 7.81
C VAL A 177 12.66 -13.78 7.04
N MET A 178 12.88 -15.10 7.02
CA MET A 178 12.01 -16.01 6.25
C MET A 178 10.56 -16.01 6.72
N LYS A 179 10.31 -15.81 8.03
CA LYS A 179 8.94 -15.80 8.58
C LYS A 179 8.27 -14.44 8.45
N GLN A 180 9.03 -13.35 8.48
CA GLN A 180 8.50 -12.00 8.55
C GLN A 180 8.44 -11.32 7.18
N ALA A 181 9.35 -11.62 6.25
CA ALA A 181 9.44 -10.94 4.97
C ALA A 181 8.18 -11.12 4.09
N PRO A 182 7.58 -12.32 3.97
CA PRO A 182 6.36 -12.48 3.16
C PRO A 182 5.17 -11.63 3.65
N PRO A 183 4.76 -11.67 4.94
CA PRO A 183 3.64 -10.85 5.40
C PRO A 183 3.95 -9.35 5.39
N LEU A 184 5.18 -8.94 5.74
CA LEU A 184 5.61 -7.53 5.70
C LEU A 184 5.57 -6.98 4.28
N GLY A 185 6.09 -7.73 3.30
CA GLY A 185 6.06 -7.35 1.90
C GLY A 185 4.63 -7.18 1.37
N THR A 186 3.72 -8.09 1.74
CA THR A 186 2.31 -7.95 1.36
C THR A 186 1.60 -6.78 2.02
N LEU A 187 1.89 -6.49 3.29
CA LEU A 187 1.35 -5.33 3.97
C LEU A 187 1.85 -4.03 3.32
N LEU A 188 3.12 -4.00 2.89
CA LEU A 188 3.67 -2.84 2.19
C LEU A 188 2.97 -2.61 0.84
N VAL A 189 2.71 -3.67 0.07
CA VAL A 189 1.95 -3.56 -1.20
C VAL A 189 0.51 -3.13 -0.94
N TRP A 190 -0.14 -3.69 0.08
CA TRP A 190 -1.49 -3.28 0.46
C TRP A 190 -1.55 -1.81 0.84
N LEU A 191 -0.62 -1.33 1.67
CA LEU A 191 -0.52 0.10 2.02
C LEU A 191 -0.35 0.93 0.75
N ALA A 192 0.53 0.55 -0.17
CA ALA A 192 0.77 1.29 -1.40
C ALA A 192 -0.48 1.39 -2.31
N VAL A 193 -1.38 0.40 -2.27
CA VAL A 193 -2.66 0.38 -2.99
C VAL A 193 -3.73 1.21 -2.28
N GLU A 194 -3.74 1.20 -0.95
CA GLU A 194 -4.70 1.95 -0.12
C GLU A 194 -4.33 3.44 -0.01
N LEU A 195 -3.07 3.83 -0.27
CA LEU A 195 -2.66 5.23 -0.33
C LEU A 195 -3.00 5.88 -1.69
N ASP A 196 -3.36 7.17 -1.67
CA ASP A 196 -3.40 7.94 -2.92
C ASP A 196 -2.03 7.95 -3.61
N TYR A 197 -2.06 7.97 -4.95
CA TYR A 197 -0.89 7.91 -5.83
C TYR A 197 0.25 8.85 -5.41
N TYR A 198 -0.06 10.11 -5.06
CA TYR A 198 0.96 11.09 -4.67
C TYR A 198 1.64 10.73 -3.35
N TRP A 199 0.87 10.37 -2.32
CA TRP A 199 1.39 10.01 -1.01
C TRP A 199 2.21 8.72 -1.05
N SER A 200 1.78 7.76 -1.88
CA SER A 200 2.49 6.49 -2.09
C SER A 200 3.89 6.70 -2.68
N ILE A 201 4.03 7.57 -3.70
CA ILE A 201 5.33 7.90 -4.28
C ILE A 201 6.24 8.58 -3.26
N VAL A 202 5.72 9.57 -2.52
CA VAL A 202 6.50 10.27 -1.50
C VAL A 202 6.99 9.31 -0.42
N ALA A 203 6.14 8.40 0.05
CA ALA A 203 6.53 7.37 1.02
C ALA A 203 7.60 6.44 0.46
N ALA A 204 7.44 5.94 -0.77
CA ALA A 204 8.41 5.04 -1.40
C ALA A 204 9.78 5.69 -1.61
N VAL A 205 9.80 6.94 -2.09
CA VAL A 205 11.04 7.73 -2.25
C VAL A 205 11.69 7.98 -0.89
N THR A 206 10.90 8.30 0.13
CA THR A 206 11.40 8.52 1.49
C THR A 206 12.04 7.25 2.07
N VAL A 207 11.40 6.09 1.91
CA VAL A 207 11.97 4.80 2.34
C VAL A 207 13.26 4.49 1.59
N GLY A 208 13.29 4.67 0.27
CA GLY A 208 14.49 4.45 -0.54
C GLY A 208 15.64 5.39 -0.17
N PHE A 209 15.33 6.66 0.10
CA PHE A 209 16.31 7.65 0.57
C PHE A 209 16.85 7.30 1.95
N ILE A 210 15.98 6.91 2.90
CA ILE A 210 16.39 6.47 4.23
C ILE A 210 17.29 5.23 4.13
N ALA A 211 16.93 4.25 3.30
CA ALA A 211 17.73 3.05 3.07
C ALA A 211 19.13 3.39 2.50
N TRP A 212 19.18 4.32 1.54
CA TRP A 212 20.44 4.82 0.99
C TRP A 212 21.30 5.54 2.04
N CYS A 213 20.71 6.44 2.83
CA CYS A 213 21.39 7.15 3.89
C CYS A 213 21.91 6.22 4.99
N LEU A 214 21.15 5.16 5.31
CA LEU A 214 21.53 4.14 6.28
C LEU A 214 22.67 3.25 5.79
N ARG A 215 23.10 3.38 4.51
CA ARG A 215 24.22 2.66 3.91
C ARG A 215 24.18 1.16 4.22
N VAL A 216 22.96 0.61 4.15
CA VAL A 216 22.68 -0.83 4.08
C VAL A 216 23.32 -1.43 2.83
#